data_AF-A0A1Z9RME2-F1
#
_entry.id   AF-A0A1Z9RME2-F1
#
_cell.length_a   1.000
_cell.length_b   1.000
_cell.length_c   1.000
_cell.angle_alpha   90.00
_cell.angle_beta   90.00
_cell.angle_gamma   90.00
#
_symmetry.space_group_name_H-M   'P 1'
#
loop_
_entity.id
_entity.type
_entity.pdbx_description
1 polymer ?
#
loop_
_entity_poly.entity_id
_entity_poly.type
_entity_poly.pdbx_seq_one_letter_code
_entity_poly.pdbx_strand_id
1 'polypeptide(L)'
;MSYVEDSLGTGETIEHMFRFHWVININITLFHLLMLIVSLNFWPFLNVLSLLIMCPSLIYHLSIKNTEHAVTSKRVIFKKGIIARNTEEQLLKKVETIEIKQGVLGRLLGYGDVKITGTGISAVSFKGIDNPLEVKSKIEALL
;
A
#
# COMPACT_ATOMS: atom_id res chain seq x y z
N MET A 1 -11.59 -13.60 2.17
CA MET A 1 -12.46 -12.42 2.07
C MET A 1 -11.59 -11.20 2.35
N SER A 2 -11.79 -10.12 1.60
CA SER A 2 -11.06 -8.86 1.81
C SER A 2 -11.60 -8.17 3.06
N TYR A 3 -10.74 -7.51 3.84
CA TYR A 3 -11.18 -6.76 5.01
C TYR A 3 -12.21 -5.68 4.64
N VAL A 4 -12.06 -5.09 3.45
CA VAL A 4 -12.97 -4.06 2.95
C VAL A 4 -14.37 -4.64 2.77
N GLU A 5 -14.50 -5.85 2.23
CA GLU A 5 -15.79 -6.53 2.04
C GLU A 5 -16.48 -6.82 3.38
N ASP A 6 -15.72 -7.29 4.37
CA ASP A 6 -16.23 -7.66 5.68
C ASP A 6 -16.61 -6.44 6.55
N SER A 7 -16.07 -5.26 6.24
CA SER A 7 -16.25 -4.04 7.04
C SER A 7 -17.33 -3.08 6.51
N LEU A 8 -18.01 -3.42 5.40
CA LEU A 8 -19.05 -2.59 4.79
C LEU A 8 -20.24 -2.39 5.74
N GLY A 9 -20.64 -1.13 5.93
CA GLY A 9 -21.89 -0.79 6.61
C GLY A 9 -23.12 -1.04 5.72
N THR A 10 -24.31 -0.94 6.31
CA THR A 10 -25.57 -1.15 5.58
C THR A 10 -25.69 -0.22 4.38
N GLY A 11 -25.87 -0.81 3.18
CA GLY A 11 -25.97 -0.09 1.91
C GLY A 11 -24.68 0.58 1.44
N GLU A 12 -23.52 0.24 2.02
CA GLU A 12 -22.22 0.69 1.54
C GLU A 12 -21.72 -0.23 0.42
N THR A 13 -21.17 0.36 -0.63
CA THR A 13 -20.67 -0.33 -1.83
C THR A 13 -19.20 0.02 -2.04
N ILE A 14 -18.41 -0.94 -2.53
CA ILE A 14 -17.03 -0.70 -2.93
C ILE A 14 -17.05 -0.08 -4.33
N GLU A 15 -16.65 1.18 -4.45
CA GLU A 15 -16.58 1.87 -5.74
C GLU A 15 -15.28 1.54 -6.46
N HIS A 16 -14.16 1.64 -5.73
CA HIS A 16 -12.83 1.41 -6.29
C HIS A 16 -11.89 0.72 -5.30
N MET A 17 -11.12 -0.24 -5.78
CA MET A 17 -9.97 -0.81 -5.08
C MET A 17 -8.69 -0.43 -5.80
N PHE A 18 -7.70 0.02 -5.03
CA PHE A 18 -6.40 0.42 -5.55
C PHE A 18 -5.33 -0.55 -5.09
N ARG A 19 -4.37 -0.79 -5.99
CA ARG A 19 -3.25 -1.70 -5.75
C ARG A 19 -1.96 -0.91 -5.65
N PHE A 20 -1.00 -1.50 -4.95
CA PHE A 20 0.37 -1.03 -5.00
C PHE A 20 0.94 -1.15 -6.41
N HIS A 21 1.77 -0.18 -6.76
CA HIS A 21 2.51 -0.21 -8.00
C HIS A 21 3.53 -1.37 -8.02
N TRP A 22 3.74 -1.97 -9.19
CA TRP A 22 4.64 -3.11 -9.36
C TRP A 22 6.09 -2.82 -8.95
N VAL A 23 6.52 -1.55 -9.00
CA VAL A 23 7.86 -1.10 -8.54
C VAL A 23 8.12 -1.42 -7.06
N ILE A 24 7.08 -1.40 -6.22
CA ILE A 24 7.26 -1.80 -4.80
C ILE A 24 7.63 -3.28 -4.74
N ASN A 25 6.94 -4.13 -5.51
CA ASN A 25 7.17 -5.56 -5.49
C ASN A 25 8.50 -5.94 -6.14
N ILE A 26 8.88 -5.30 -7.27
CA ILE A 26 10.09 -5.67 -8.01
C ILE A 26 11.36 -5.44 -7.19
N ASN A 27 11.46 -4.31 -6.48
CA ASN A 27 12.63 -4.00 -5.67
C ASN A 27 12.83 -5.04 -4.56
N ILE A 28 11.73 -5.45 -3.92
CA ILE A 28 11.78 -6.47 -2.87
C ILE A 28 12.09 -7.85 -3.47
N THR A 29 11.51 -8.20 -4.61
CA THR A 29 11.80 -9.48 -5.28
C THR A 29 13.26 -9.56 -5.73
N LEU A 30 13.80 -8.50 -6.33
CA LEU A 30 15.22 -8.42 -6.72
C LEU A 30 16.14 -8.56 -5.52
N PHE A 31 15.81 -7.90 -4.40
CA PHE A 31 16.55 -8.06 -3.15
C PHE A 31 16.58 -9.52 -2.68
N HIS A 32 15.44 -10.24 -2.71
CA HIS A 32 15.39 -11.65 -2.32
C HIS A 32 16.20 -12.55 -3.26
N LEU A 33 16.16 -12.29 -4.58
CA LEU A 33 16.97 -13.03 -5.56
C LEU A 33 18.47 -12.83 -5.31
N LEU A 34 18.90 -11.60 -5.02
CA LEU A 34 20.29 -11.30 -4.69
C LEU A 34 20.73 -12.06 -3.42
N MET A 35 19.92 -12.02 -2.36
CA MET A 35 20.21 -12.73 -1.11
C MET A 35 20.29 -14.25 -1.33
N LEU A 36 19.42 -14.81 -2.18
CA LEU A 36 19.47 -16.22 -2.56
C LEU A 36 20.76 -16.56 -3.30
N ILE A 37 21.18 -15.75 -4.28
CA ILE A 37 22.44 -15.96 -5.03
C ILE A 37 23.63 -15.92 -4.08
N VAL A 38 23.68 -14.94 -3.17
CA VAL A 38 24.74 -14.84 -2.17
C VAL A 38 24.78 -16.09 -1.29
N SER A 39 23.61 -16.55 -0.82
CA SER A 39 23.50 -17.72 0.05
C SER A 39 23.97 -19.04 -0.59
N LEU A 40 24.02 -19.11 -1.92
CA LEU A 40 24.39 -20.32 -2.67
C LEU A 40 25.86 -20.34 -3.11
N ASN A 41 26.50 -19.17 -3.22
CA ASN A 41 27.82 -19.03 -3.86
C ASN A 41 28.95 -18.59 -2.91
N PHE A 42 28.64 -18.18 -1.69
CA PHE A 42 29.62 -17.59 -0.76
C PHE A 42 29.88 -18.46 0.47
N TRP A 43 30.90 -18.06 1.25
CA TRP A 43 31.36 -18.76 2.45
C TRP A 43 30.22 -19.02 3.45
N PRO A 44 30.20 -20.16 4.18
CA PRO A 44 29.08 -20.54 5.07
C PRO A 44 28.62 -19.45 6.05
N PHE A 45 29.54 -18.62 6.52
CA PHE A 45 29.23 -17.48 7.40
C PHE A 45 28.31 -16.44 6.74
N LEU A 46 28.55 -16.10 5.47
CA LEU A 46 27.73 -15.15 4.71
C LEU A 46 26.33 -15.73 4.42
N ASN A 47 26.23 -17.06 4.26
CA ASN A 47 24.96 -17.73 4.00
C ASN A 47 24.02 -17.62 5.20
N VAL A 48 24.53 -17.84 6.43
CA VAL A 48 23.75 -17.70 7.66
C VAL A 48 23.24 -16.26 7.83
N LEU A 49 24.10 -15.27 7.60
CA LEU A 49 23.71 -13.86 7.67
C LEU A 49 22.65 -13.49 6.62
N SER A 50 22.80 -13.98 5.39
CA SER A 50 21.83 -13.74 4.31
C SER A 50 20.44 -14.30 4.65
N LEU A 51 20.38 -15.49 5.24
CA LEU A 51 19.12 -16.13 5.64
C LEU A 51 18.44 -15.36 6.78
N LEU A 52 19.23 -14.89 7.75
CA LEU A 52 18.74 -14.12 8.90
C LEU A 52 18.10 -12.79 8.47
N ILE A 53 18.61 -12.15 7.43
CA ILE A 53 18.04 -10.91 6.86
C ILE A 53 16.86 -11.23 5.94
N MET A 54 16.90 -12.36 5.23
CA MET A 54 15.85 -12.75 4.28
C MET A 54 14.51 -13.07 4.98
N CYS A 55 14.54 -13.73 6.15
CA CYS A 55 13.32 -14.10 6.87
C CYS A 55 12.43 -12.91 7.26
N PRO A 56 12.93 -11.85 7.95
CA PRO A 56 12.13 -10.65 8.24
C PRO A 56 11.66 -9.91 6.98
N SER A 57 12.49 -9.86 5.94
CA SER A 57 12.15 -9.22 4.66
C SER A 57 10.97 -9.93 3.98
N LEU A 58 10.91 -11.25 4.04
CA LEU A 58 9.81 -12.03 3.49
C LEU A 58 8.49 -11.75 4.22
N ILE A 59 8.53 -11.67 5.55
CA ILE A 59 7.38 -11.29 6.38
C ILE A 59 6.89 -9.89 6.01
N TYR A 60 7.82 -8.94 5.84
CA TYR A 60 7.50 -7.58 5.39
C TYR A 60 6.86 -7.56 3.99
N HIS A 61 7.39 -8.34 3.05
CA HIS A 61 6.84 -8.46 1.70
C HIS A 61 5.40 -9.02 1.72
N LEU A 62 5.14 -10.04 2.54
CA LEU A 62 3.79 -10.57 2.73
C LEU A 62 2.86 -9.52 3.35
N SER A 63 3.36 -8.69 4.26
CA SER A 63 2.58 -7.61 4.88
C SER A 63 2.15 -6.55 3.85
N ILE A 64 3.03 -6.18 2.93
CA ILE A 64 2.69 -5.30 1.79
C ILE A 64 1.62 -5.94 0.92
N LYS A 65 1.76 -7.23 0.57
CA LYS A 65 0.76 -7.93 -0.25
C LYS A 65 -0.63 -8.00 0.40
N ASN A 66 -0.71 -7.93 1.73
CA ASN A 66 -1.95 -7.92 2.50
C ASN A 66 -2.44 -6.51 2.86
N THR A 67 -1.88 -5.47 2.22
CA THR A 67 -2.38 -4.11 2.36
C THR A 67 -3.48 -3.86 1.35
N GLU A 68 -4.57 -3.25 1.80
CA GLU A 68 -5.77 -3.00 1.03
C GLU A 68 -6.03 -1.49 1.02
N HIS A 69 -6.19 -0.93 -0.18
CA HIS A 69 -6.59 0.46 -0.39
C HIS A 69 -7.93 0.44 -1.11
N ALA A 70 -8.95 1.03 -0.52
CA ALA A 70 -10.28 1.06 -1.13
C ALA A 70 -10.98 2.38 -0.90
N VAL A 71 -11.89 2.68 -1.81
CA VAL A 71 -12.82 3.79 -1.71
C VAL A 71 -14.21 3.21 -1.87
N THR A 72 -15.05 3.47 -0.89
CA THR A 72 -16.45 3.08 -0.86
C THR A 72 -17.33 4.29 -1.14
N SER A 73 -18.64 4.07 -1.25
CA SER A 73 -19.62 5.16 -1.36
C SER A 73 -19.69 6.07 -0.12
N LYS A 74 -19.00 5.77 0.97
CA LYS A 74 -19.03 6.55 2.22
C LYS A 74 -17.66 7.00 2.73
N ARG A 75 -16.59 6.24 2.48
CA ARG A 75 -15.27 6.47 3.08
C ARG A 75 -14.14 5.94 2.21
N VAL A 76 -12.95 6.47 2.49
CA VAL A 76 -11.66 5.97 2.04
C VAL A 76 -11.10 5.07 3.14
N ILE A 77 -10.63 3.87 2.78
CA ILE A 77 -10.14 2.85 3.71
C ILE A 77 -8.71 2.47 3.30
N PHE A 78 -7.81 2.50 4.28
CA PHE A 78 -6.47 1.94 4.21
C PHE A 78 -6.31 0.88 5.29
N LYS A 79 -6.02 -0.36 4.91
CA LYS A 79 -5.71 -1.42 5.87
C LYS A 79 -4.35 -2.00 5.57
N LYS A 80 -3.53 -2.18 6.60
CA LYS A 80 -2.20 -2.81 6.53
C LYS A 80 -2.07 -3.92 7.56
N GLY A 81 -1.33 -4.98 7.20
CA GLY A 81 -0.96 -6.06 8.11
C GLY A 81 -1.71 -7.36 7.86
N ILE A 82 -1.19 -8.44 8.47
CA ILE A 82 -1.69 -9.81 8.29
C ILE A 82 -2.40 -10.27 9.57
N ILE A 83 -1.66 -10.39 10.66
CA ILE A 83 -2.18 -10.82 11.98
C ILE A 83 -2.59 -9.59 12.79
N ALA A 84 -1.60 -8.75 13.14
CA ALA A 84 -1.87 -7.41 13.62
C ALA A 84 -2.24 -6.54 12.42
N ARG A 85 -3.44 -5.97 12.46
CA ARG A 85 -3.97 -5.07 11.43
C ARG A 85 -4.03 -3.65 11.95
N ASN A 86 -3.59 -2.71 11.13
CA ASN A 86 -3.81 -1.29 11.34
C ASN A 86 -4.71 -0.80 10.20
N THR A 87 -5.82 -0.16 10.57
CA THR A 87 -6.79 0.38 9.61
C THR A 87 -6.94 1.87 9.87
N GLU A 88 -6.79 2.67 8.82
CA GLU A 88 -7.07 4.09 8.79
C GLU A 88 -8.27 4.32 7.87
N GLU A 89 -9.23 5.12 8.32
CA GLU A 89 -10.45 5.39 7.56
C GLU A 89 -10.79 6.88 7.59
N GLN A 90 -11.27 7.39 6.47
CA GLN A 90 -11.70 8.78 6.34
C GLN A 90 -13.04 8.85 5.61
N LEU A 91 -14.07 9.37 6.29
CA LEU A 91 -15.36 9.63 5.66
C LEU A 91 -15.20 10.63 4.50
N LEU A 92 -15.77 10.32 3.34
CA LEU A 92 -15.72 11.17 2.15
C LEU A 92 -16.25 12.57 2.45
N LYS A 93 -17.39 12.65 3.16
CA LYS A 93 -18.00 13.92 3.60
C LYS A 93 -17.13 14.79 4.51
N LYS A 94 -16.06 14.23 5.08
CA LYS A 94 -15.12 14.93 5.96
C LYS A 94 -13.74 15.10 5.33
N VAL A 95 -13.57 14.78 4.04
CA VAL A 95 -12.33 15.03 3.32
C VAL A 95 -12.21 16.51 3.04
N GLU A 96 -11.06 17.09 3.38
CA GLU A 96 -10.78 18.51 3.16
C GLU A 96 -9.76 18.72 2.06
N THR A 97 -8.76 17.83 1.96
CA THR A 97 -7.69 17.98 0.98
C THR A 97 -7.17 16.63 0.52
N ILE A 98 -6.91 16.52 -0.78
CA ILE A 98 -6.26 15.36 -1.40
C ILE A 98 -4.96 15.84 -2.05
N GLU A 99 -3.84 15.44 -1.45
CA GLU A 99 -2.49 15.77 -1.92
C GLU A 99 -1.88 14.57 -2.66
N ILE A 100 -1.21 14.84 -3.78
CA ILE A 100 -0.38 13.84 -4.47
C ILE A 100 1.08 14.18 -4.23
N LYS A 101 1.83 13.19 -3.74
CA LYS A 101 3.29 13.26 -3.63
C LYS A 101 3.91 12.31 -4.62
N GLN A 102 4.41 12.86 -5.72
CA GLN A 102 5.02 12.11 -6.81
C GLN A 102 6.33 12.78 -7.23
N GLY A 103 7.45 12.09 -7.03
CA GLY A 103 8.76 12.54 -7.50
C GLY A 103 8.96 12.33 -9.01
N VAL A 104 10.09 12.77 -9.54
CA VAL A 104 10.42 12.65 -10.98
C VAL A 104 10.37 11.20 -11.46
N LEU A 105 11.02 10.28 -10.73
CA LEU A 105 10.99 8.85 -11.06
C LEU A 105 9.58 8.26 -10.90
N GLY A 106 8.82 8.71 -9.90
CA GLY A 106 7.43 8.31 -9.72
C GLY A 106 6.56 8.71 -10.91
N ARG A 107 6.78 9.90 -11.48
CA ARG A 107 6.07 10.38 -12.67
C ARG A 107 6.45 9.57 -13.92
N LEU A 108 7.74 9.25 -14.08
CA LEU A 108 8.21 8.44 -15.20
C LEU A 108 7.68 7.01 -15.15
N LEU A 109 7.67 6.41 -13.96
CA LEU A 109 7.30 5.01 -13.75
C LEU A 109 5.81 4.81 -13.41
N GLY A 110 5.05 5.89 -13.19
CA GLY A 110 3.60 5.81 -12.94
C GLY A 110 3.18 5.59 -11.48
N TYR A 111 4.07 5.75 -10.49
CA TYR A 111 3.72 5.56 -9.08
C TYR A 111 3.81 6.84 -8.25
N GLY A 112 3.08 6.88 -7.14
CA GLY A 112 3.21 7.95 -6.15
C GLY A 112 2.35 7.71 -4.91
N ASP A 113 2.39 8.67 -4.00
CA ASP A 113 1.60 8.63 -2.77
C ASP A 113 0.40 9.58 -2.89
N VAL A 114 -0.73 9.19 -2.31
CA VAL A 114 -1.92 10.02 -2.18
C VAL A 114 -2.21 10.18 -0.70
N LYS A 115 -2.23 11.43 -0.22
CA LYS A 115 -2.56 11.75 1.17
C LYS A 115 -3.93 12.43 1.19
N ILE A 116 -4.87 11.80 1.87
CA ILE A 116 -6.22 12.31 2.10
C ILE A 116 -6.25 12.85 3.52
N THR A 117 -6.46 14.15 3.67
CA THR A 117 -6.61 14.81 4.98
C THR A 117 -8.09 15.13 5.17
N GLY A 118 -8.62 14.79 6.33
CA GLY A 118 -9.97 15.17 6.73
C GLY A 118 -9.98 16.20 7.84
N THR A 119 -11.19 16.52 8.30
CA THR A 119 -11.38 17.54 9.34
C THR A 119 -10.65 17.21 10.64
N GLY A 120 -9.81 18.14 11.07
CA GLY A 120 -9.00 18.03 12.28
C GLY A 120 -7.62 17.43 12.00
N ILE A 121 -7.31 16.29 12.64
CA ILE A 121 -5.98 15.65 12.58
C ILE A 121 -6.06 14.29 11.83
N SER A 122 -7.24 13.86 11.40
CA SER A 122 -7.39 12.58 10.70
C SER A 122 -6.84 12.66 9.27
N ALA A 123 -6.01 11.69 8.91
CA ALA A 123 -5.50 11.55 7.56
C ALA A 123 -5.33 10.07 7.22
N VAL A 124 -5.53 9.75 5.94
CA VAL A 124 -5.26 8.44 5.35
C VAL A 124 -4.21 8.63 4.27
N SER A 125 -3.16 7.80 4.29
CA SER A 125 -2.09 7.88 3.30
C SER A 125 -1.96 6.59 2.52
N PHE A 126 -2.28 6.67 1.23
CA PHE A 126 -1.99 5.60 0.28
C PHE A 126 -0.56 5.79 -0.25
N LYS A 127 0.28 4.76 -0.14
CA LYS A 127 1.70 4.86 -0.51
C LYS A 127 2.00 4.03 -1.75
N GLY A 128 2.84 4.54 -2.65
CA GLY A 128 3.26 3.93 -3.91
C GLY A 128 2.13 3.22 -4.65
N ILE A 129 1.02 3.93 -4.81
CA ILE A 129 -0.12 3.51 -5.62
C ILE A 129 0.21 3.72 -7.10
N ASP A 130 -0.34 2.85 -7.92
CA ASP A 130 -0.33 3.01 -9.38
C ASP A 130 -1.24 4.17 -9.81
N ASN A 131 -0.71 5.04 -10.65
CA ASN A 131 -1.40 6.22 -11.18
C ASN A 131 -2.12 7.07 -10.11
N PRO A 132 -1.38 7.80 -9.24
CA PRO A 132 -1.97 8.55 -8.13
C PRO A 132 -2.95 9.66 -8.56
N LEU A 133 -2.86 10.13 -9.82
CA LEU A 133 -3.80 11.09 -10.39
C LEU A 133 -5.18 10.49 -10.60
N GLU A 134 -5.25 9.25 -11.09
CA GLU A 134 -6.51 8.54 -11.26
C GLU A 134 -7.17 8.24 -9.93
N VAL A 135 -6.38 7.83 -8.92
CA VAL A 135 -6.86 7.63 -7.55
C VAL A 135 -7.51 8.90 -7.02
N LYS A 136 -6.82 10.04 -7.14
CA LYS A 136 -7.35 11.34 -6.74
C LYS A 136 -8.65 11.66 -7.45
N SER A 137 -8.67 11.57 -8.78
CA SER A 137 -9.86 11.89 -9.58
C SER A 137 -11.06 11.01 -9.21
N LYS A 138 -10.84 9.72 -8.94
CA LYS A 138 -11.88 8.79 -8.48
C LYS A 138 -12.42 9.13 -7.10
N ILE A 139 -11.58 9.57 -6.18
CA ILE A 139 -12.03 10.03 -4.86
C ILE A 139 -12.83 11.33 -5.00
N GLU A 140 -12.32 12.30 -5.76
CA GLU A 140 -12.99 13.60 -5.97
C GLU A 140 -14.35 13.46 -6.63
N ALA A 141 -14.54 12.47 -7.51
CA ALA A 141 -15.84 12.18 -8.14
C ALA A 141 -16.92 11.68 -7.15
N LEU A 142 -16.53 11.28 -5.93
CA LEU A 142 -17.41 10.73 -4.89
C LEU A 142 -17.61 11.67 -3.69
N LEU A 143 -16.97 12.84 -3.69
CA LEU A 143 -17.15 13.88 -2.67
C LEU A 143 -18.45 14.66 -2.90
#